data_AF-A0A945URS5-F1
#
_entry.id   AF-A0A945URS5-F1
#
_cell.length_a   1.000
_cell.length_b   1.000
_cell.length_c   1.000
_cell.angle_alpha   90.00
_cell.angle_beta   90.00
_cell.angle_gamma   90.00
#
_symmetry.space_group_name_H-M   'P 1'
#
loop_
_entity.id
_entity.type
_entity.pdbx_description
1 polymer ?
#
loop_
_entity_poly.entity_id
_entity_poly.type
_entity_poly.pdbx_seq_one_letter_code
_entity_poly.pdbx_strand_id
1 'polypeptide(L)'
;MPVGALIEVKAGTRLFFKTFEGQITVVEPDSLIFLETIEVTAAGKEKTVVDLKSGNLVANLDPTKRGTNDYGVRTPKGVAAARGTNYTVSVNGQSVVVSVVAGVVSINIPDLAGGGTTSVALNPGQASADGGAAQSIANVLTTNANSTPAQQQAAATTRAALQAAASIVATLAADPNSGVTTETLSAVVGTASQAATDSGDNGLVSLVAATATQANPAAAQAIVTAAVTAAPAAATNIVASVTQQVVEADGANANAAQTASDLSATANEASTADNPVNVNANDVTNAVAPTAPNTPTIPTIPTETETEVEVENPNDNVVLRIDTSFTIQLSGGRLVAVTLNSVDNTVTTQLVTTAQGPVTAQVGDGTSTAFTVPASVATTLVKLLTPRSSPRFRRR
;
A
#
# COMPACT_ATOMS: atom_id res chain seq x y z
N MET A 1 4.45 -22.29 -14.26
CA MET A 1 5.29 -22.34 -13.05
C MET A 1 5.27 -23.75 -12.50
N PRO A 2 6.39 -24.30 -12.01
CA PRO A 2 6.39 -25.64 -11.44
C PRO A 2 5.74 -25.66 -10.06
N VAL A 3 5.03 -26.76 -9.76
CA VAL A 3 4.59 -27.07 -8.40
C VAL A 3 5.83 -27.24 -7.50
N GLY A 4 5.73 -26.79 -6.26
CA GLY A 4 6.85 -26.77 -5.30
C GLY A 4 7.73 -25.53 -5.39
N ALA A 5 7.39 -24.55 -6.23
CA ALA A 5 8.13 -23.29 -6.31
C ALA A 5 7.82 -22.38 -5.11
N LEU A 6 8.87 -21.91 -4.43
CA LEU A 6 8.81 -20.76 -3.53
C LEU A 6 9.07 -19.49 -4.35
N ILE A 7 8.17 -18.53 -4.28
CA ILE A 7 8.25 -17.29 -5.07
C ILE A 7 8.13 -16.11 -4.12
N GLU A 8 9.15 -15.25 -4.15
CA GLU A 8 9.18 -13.98 -3.44
C GLU A 8 8.88 -12.85 -4.43
N VAL A 9 7.85 -12.07 -4.13
CA VAL A 9 7.46 -10.89 -4.90
C VAL A 9 8.00 -9.67 -4.17
N LYS A 10 8.97 -8.96 -4.76
CA LYS A 10 9.62 -7.80 -4.14
C LYS A 10 8.78 -6.54 -4.27
N ALA A 11 9.06 -5.55 -3.42
CA ALA A 11 8.54 -4.19 -3.52
C ALA A 11 8.51 -3.68 -4.98
N GLY A 12 7.40 -3.04 -5.35
CA GLY A 12 7.21 -2.48 -6.70
C GLY A 12 6.93 -3.50 -7.80
N THR A 13 6.86 -4.79 -7.49
CA THR A 13 6.51 -5.84 -8.46
C THR A 13 5.23 -6.57 -8.07
N ARG A 14 4.44 -6.97 -9.06
CA ARG A 14 3.27 -7.82 -8.89
C ARG A 14 3.43 -9.08 -9.72
N LEU A 15 3.02 -10.22 -9.19
CA LEU A 15 3.01 -11.47 -9.92
C LEU A 15 1.56 -11.82 -10.29
N PHE A 16 1.33 -11.95 -11.59
CA PHE A 16 0.07 -12.46 -12.15
C PHE A 16 0.32 -13.87 -12.68
N PHE A 17 -0.52 -14.82 -12.29
CA PHE A 17 -0.49 -16.14 -12.90
C PHE A 17 -1.88 -16.75 -13.04
N LYS A 18 -2.02 -17.55 -14.10
CA LYS A 18 -3.18 -18.38 -14.38
C LYS A 18 -2.75 -19.83 -14.28
N THR A 19 -3.38 -20.62 -13.42
CA THR A 19 -3.13 -22.06 -13.33
C THR A 19 -4.05 -22.83 -14.27
N PHE A 20 -5.31 -22.38 -14.38
CA PHE A 20 -6.32 -22.91 -15.27
C PHE A 20 -7.19 -21.79 -15.86
N GLU A 21 -8.05 -22.14 -16.80
CA GLU A 21 -9.00 -21.19 -17.40
C GLU A 21 -9.97 -20.63 -16.34
N GLY A 22 -10.19 -19.32 -16.34
CA GLY A 22 -11.05 -18.66 -15.36
C GLY A 22 -10.47 -18.61 -13.94
N GLN A 23 -9.16 -18.83 -13.75
CA GLN A 23 -8.45 -18.61 -12.49
C GLN A 23 -7.32 -17.60 -12.71
N ILE A 24 -7.43 -16.41 -12.11
CA ILE A 24 -6.35 -15.43 -12.06
C ILE A 24 -5.97 -15.23 -10.61
N THR A 25 -4.70 -15.49 -10.31
CA THR A 25 -4.12 -15.17 -9.01
C THR A 25 -3.16 -14.01 -9.18
N VAL A 26 -3.31 -13.02 -8.30
CA VAL A 26 -2.42 -11.87 -8.25
C VAL A 26 -1.81 -11.79 -6.86
N VAL A 27 -0.49 -11.75 -6.84
CA VAL A 27 0.30 -11.64 -5.62
C VAL A 27 0.91 -10.25 -5.58
N GLU A 28 0.62 -9.51 -4.52
CA GLU A 28 1.06 -8.13 -4.31
C GLU A 28 2.55 -8.07 -3.94
N PRO A 29 3.19 -6.89 -4.04
CA PRO A 29 4.54 -6.69 -3.55
C PRO A 29 4.71 -7.10 -2.09
N ASP A 30 5.95 -7.43 -1.74
CA ASP A 30 6.35 -7.85 -0.38
C ASP A 30 5.62 -9.10 0.12
N SER A 31 5.32 -10.00 -0.82
CA SER A 31 4.63 -11.26 -0.56
C SER A 31 5.52 -12.46 -0.82
N LEU A 32 5.28 -13.53 -0.06
CA LEU A 32 5.95 -14.81 -0.20
C LEU A 32 4.91 -15.91 -0.37
N ILE A 33 4.96 -16.60 -1.50
CA ILE A 33 4.04 -17.71 -1.80
C ILE A 33 4.82 -18.99 -2.10
N PHE A 34 4.17 -20.12 -1.83
CA PHE A 34 4.61 -21.44 -2.23
C PHE A 34 3.50 -22.12 -3.04
N LEU A 35 3.79 -22.53 -4.27
CA LEU A 35 2.81 -23.18 -5.12
C LEU A 35 2.71 -24.67 -4.77
N GLU A 36 1.77 -25.02 -3.89
CA GLU A 36 1.67 -26.35 -3.29
C GLU A 36 1.09 -27.39 -4.25
N THR A 37 0.05 -27.05 -5.01
CA THR A 37 -0.64 -28.01 -5.87
C THR A 37 -1.21 -27.33 -7.11
N ILE A 38 -0.98 -27.97 -8.27
CA ILE A 38 -1.73 -27.73 -9.51
C ILE A 38 -2.01 -29.13 -10.08
N GLU A 39 -3.27 -29.55 -10.08
CA GLU A 39 -3.66 -30.88 -10.54
C GLU A 39 -5.00 -30.86 -11.27
N VAL A 40 -5.17 -31.78 -12.22
CA VAL A 40 -6.48 -32.12 -12.78
C VAL A 40 -6.86 -33.49 -12.22
N THR A 41 -7.95 -33.53 -11.47
CA THR A 41 -8.47 -34.76 -10.87
C THR A 41 -9.03 -35.69 -11.95
N ALA A 42 -9.18 -36.98 -11.62
CA ALA A 42 -9.80 -37.97 -12.51
C ALA A 42 -11.24 -37.62 -12.92
N ALA A 43 -11.94 -36.79 -12.13
CA ALA A 43 -13.28 -36.29 -12.43
C ALA A 43 -13.29 -35.03 -13.31
N GLY A 44 -12.14 -34.60 -13.83
CA GLY A 44 -12.00 -33.38 -14.63
C GLY A 44 -12.07 -32.09 -13.82
N LYS A 45 -12.01 -32.14 -12.49
CA LYS A 45 -11.89 -30.95 -11.64
C LYS A 45 -10.45 -30.45 -11.65
N GLU A 46 -10.30 -29.15 -11.76
CA GLU A 46 -9.02 -28.44 -11.78
C GLU A 46 -8.76 -27.87 -10.39
N LYS A 47 -7.74 -28.39 -9.69
CA LYS A 47 -7.44 -28.02 -8.33
C LYS A 47 -6.12 -27.27 -8.22
N THR A 48 -6.17 -26.10 -7.60
CA THR A 48 -5.01 -25.26 -7.31
C THR A 48 -4.94 -24.95 -5.82
N VAL A 49 -3.77 -25.13 -5.21
CA VAL A 49 -3.50 -24.69 -3.83
C VAL A 49 -2.24 -23.83 -3.82
N VAL A 50 -2.39 -22.60 -3.33
CA VAL A 50 -1.29 -21.64 -3.14
C VAL A 50 -1.11 -21.41 -1.64
N ASP A 51 0.10 -21.58 -1.13
CA ASP A 51 0.44 -21.38 0.27
C ASP A 51 1.05 -19.98 0.46
N LEU A 52 0.24 -19.05 0.96
CA LEU A 52 0.63 -17.67 1.24
C LEU A 52 1.29 -17.61 2.62
N LYS A 53 2.60 -17.37 2.63
CA LYS A 53 3.41 -17.25 3.85
C LYS A 53 3.35 -15.86 4.46
N SER A 54 3.34 -14.83 3.62
CA SER A 54 3.25 -13.42 4.00
C SER A 54 2.78 -12.57 2.82
N GLY A 55 2.22 -11.39 3.11
CA GLY A 55 1.80 -10.40 2.12
C GLY A 55 0.33 -10.53 1.73
N ASN A 56 -0.01 -10.13 0.51
CA ASN A 56 -1.41 -10.11 0.04
C ASN A 56 -1.55 -10.88 -1.27
N LEU A 57 -2.65 -11.63 -1.37
CA LEU A 57 -3.05 -12.37 -2.55
C LEU A 57 -4.51 -12.05 -2.87
N VAL A 58 -4.77 -11.74 -4.14
CA VAL A 58 -6.11 -11.58 -4.69
C VAL A 58 -6.39 -12.74 -5.64
N ALA A 59 -7.47 -13.46 -5.38
CA ALA A 59 -7.94 -14.53 -6.23
C ALA A 59 -9.19 -14.04 -6.97
N ASN A 60 -9.11 -14.03 -8.29
CA ASN A 60 -10.23 -13.78 -9.17
C ASN A 60 -10.61 -15.09 -9.88
N LEU A 61 -11.79 -15.60 -9.56
CA LEU A 61 -12.26 -16.89 -10.05
C LEU A 61 -13.57 -16.70 -10.79
N ASP A 62 -13.62 -17.20 -12.03
CA ASP A 62 -14.80 -17.09 -12.89
C ASP A 62 -15.99 -17.88 -12.29
N PRO A 63 -17.12 -17.20 -11.99
CA PRO A 63 -18.34 -17.82 -11.51
C PRO A 63 -18.89 -18.93 -12.42
N THR A 64 -18.66 -18.86 -13.73
CA THR A 64 -19.14 -19.86 -14.71
C THR A 64 -18.37 -21.18 -14.59
N LYS A 65 -17.12 -21.13 -14.11
CA LYS A 65 -16.25 -22.29 -13.92
C LYS A 65 -16.31 -22.88 -12.50
N ARG A 66 -17.25 -22.45 -11.65
CA ARG A 66 -17.42 -22.96 -10.27
C ARG A 66 -17.59 -24.48 -10.18
N GLY A 67 -18.08 -25.09 -11.26
CA GLY A 67 -18.27 -26.53 -11.39
C GLY A 67 -17.00 -27.30 -11.75
N THR A 68 -15.91 -26.63 -12.10
CA THR A 68 -14.66 -27.26 -12.54
C THR A 68 -13.49 -26.85 -11.66
N ASN A 69 -13.47 -25.58 -11.23
CA ASN A 69 -12.34 -24.95 -10.55
C ASN A 69 -12.45 -25.09 -9.03
N ASP A 70 -11.46 -25.73 -8.42
CA ASP A 70 -11.24 -25.82 -6.99
C ASP A 70 -9.97 -25.04 -6.62
N TYR A 71 -10.12 -23.82 -6.11
CA TYR A 71 -9.00 -22.96 -5.78
C TYR A 71 -8.93 -22.68 -4.28
N GLY A 72 -7.75 -22.85 -3.70
CA GLY A 72 -7.50 -22.62 -2.27
C GLY A 72 -6.21 -21.85 -2.00
N VAL A 73 -6.28 -21.00 -0.98
CA VAL A 73 -5.13 -20.30 -0.41
C VAL A 73 -4.88 -20.84 1.00
N ARG A 74 -3.77 -21.54 1.19
CA ARG A 74 -3.29 -21.94 2.50
C ARG A 74 -2.58 -20.77 3.16
N THR A 75 -2.84 -20.60 4.45
CA THR A 75 -2.20 -19.61 5.32
C THR A 75 -1.75 -20.31 6.60
N PRO A 76 -0.94 -19.67 7.47
CA PRO A 76 -0.56 -20.24 8.76
C PRO A 76 -1.76 -20.61 9.67
N LYS A 77 -2.94 -20.02 9.45
CA LYS A 77 -4.14 -20.22 10.29
C LYS A 77 -5.15 -21.20 9.69
N GLY A 78 -5.06 -21.52 8.41
CA GLY A 78 -6.04 -22.37 7.74
C GLY A 78 -6.01 -22.25 6.22
N VAL A 79 -6.99 -22.86 5.57
CA VAL A 79 -7.14 -22.84 4.11
C VAL A 79 -8.42 -22.11 3.74
N ALA A 80 -8.29 -20.99 3.03
CA ALA A 80 -9.41 -20.29 2.40
C ALA A 80 -9.65 -20.92 1.02
N ALA A 81 -10.78 -21.59 0.83
CA ALA A 81 -11.14 -22.25 -0.42
C ALA A 81 -12.41 -21.63 -1.00
N ALA A 82 -12.42 -21.42 -2.31
CA ALA A 82 -13.55 -20.79 -2.98
C ALA A 82 -13.75 -21.33 -4.40
N ARG A 83 -14.95 -21.13 -4.93
CA ARG A 83 -15.33 -21.48 -6.30
C ARG A 83 -16.02 -20.29 -6.94
N GLY A 84 -15.51 -19.80 -8.06
CA GLY A 84 -16.16 -18.73 -8.81
C GLY A 84 -16.41 -17.46 -7.98
N THR A 85 -15.43 -17.11 -7.15
CA THR A 85 -15.51 -16.09 -6.10
C THR A 85 -14.28 -15.20 -6.19
N ASN A 86 -14.48 -13.90 -6.01
CA ASN A 86 -13.43 -12.89 -5.87
C ASN A 86 -13.20 -12.62 -4.39
N TYR A 87 -12.01 -12.98 -3.92
CA TYR A 87 -11.65 -12.81 -2.52
C TYR A 87 -10.17 -12.47 -2.37
N THR A 88 -9.86 -11.88 -1.24
CA THR A 88 -8.49 -11.53 -0.87
C THR A 88 -8.08 -12.27 0.38
N VAL A 89 -6.80 -12.59 0.44
CA VAL A 89 -6.16 -13.18 1.61
C VAL A 89 -4.93 -12.35 1.91
N SER A 90 -4.83 -11.89 3.15
CA SER A 90 -3.71 -11.12 3.65
C SER A 90 -3.11 -11.82 4.85
N VAL A 91 -1.77 -11.91 4.88
CA VAL A 91 -1.00 -12.49 5.97
C VAL A 91 0.06 -11.47 6.40
N ASN A 92 -0.10 -10.90 7.58
CA ASN A 92 0.86 -9.98 8.18
C ASN A 92 1.31 -10.53 9.55
N GLY A 93 2.49 -11.14 9.58
CA GLY A 93 3.01 -11.84 10.75
C GLY A 93 2.11 -12.99 11.14
N GLN A 94 1.44 -12.89 12.30
CA GLN A 94 0.48 -13.89 12.76
C GLN A 94 -0.97 -13.57 12.35
N SER A 95 -1.22 -12.35 11.87
CA SER A 95 -2.55 -11.90 11.52
C SER A 95 -2.91 -12.35 10.12
N VAL A 96 -4.04 -13.05 9.99
CA VAL A 96 -4.59 -13.49 8.71
C VAL A 96 -5.96 -12.87 8.52
N VAL A 97 -6.18 -12.19 7.40
CA VAL A 97 -7.50 -11.67 7.05
C VAL A 97 -7.91 -12.25 5.71
N VAL A 98 -9.10 -12.82 5.66
CA VAL A 98 -9.75 -13.23 4.41
C VAL A 98 -10.97 -12.35 4.23
N SER A 99 -11.05 -11.65 3.11
CA SER A 99 -12.17 -10.77 2.78
C SER A 99 -12.83 -11.22 1.49
N VAL A 100 -14.15 -11.36 1.51
CA VAL A 100 -14.92 -11.79 0.34
C VAL A 100 -15.62 -10.61 -0.28
N VAL A 101 -15.34 -10.40 -1.55
CA VAL A 101 -15.84 -9.24 -2.26
C VAL A 101 -16.98 -9.62 -3.20
N ALA A 102 -16.90 -10.78 -3.85
CA ALA A 102 -18.03 -11.35 -4.60
C ALA A 102 -17.96 -12.87 -4.58
N GLY A 103 -19.10 -13.56 -4.36
CA GLY A 103 -19.17 -15.02 -4.22
C GLY A 103 -19.08 -15.50 -2.76
N VAL A 104 -18.69 -16.76 -2.53
CA VAL A 104 -18.65 -17.39 -1.20
C VAL A 104 -17.31 -18.10 -0.99
N VAL A 105 -16.67 -17.85 0.15
CA VAL A 105 -15.42 -18.51 0.56
C VAL A 105 -15.68 -19.37 1.79
N SER A 106 -15.12 -20.57 1.82
CA SER A 106 -15.08 -21.44 3.00
C SER A 106 -13.66 -21.40 3.57
N ILE A 107 -13.52 -21.02 4.83
CA ILE A 107 -12.25 -21.07 5.56
C ILE A 107 -12.24 -22.30 6.43
N ASN A 108 -11.33 -23.23 6.15
CA ASN A 108 -11.13 -24.42 6.94
C ASN A 108 -9.97 -24.21 7.91
N ILE A 109 -10.28 -24.21 9.21
CA ILE A 109 -9.33 -23.97 10.29
C ILE A 109 -9.11 -25.31 11.00
N PRO A 110 -7.86 -25.82 11.03
CA PRO A 110 -7.55 -27.01 11.80
C PRO A 110 -7.70 -26.71 13.29
N ASP A 111 -8.53 -27.48 13.99
CA ASP A 111 -8.63 -27.44 15.45
C ASP A 111 -7.42 -28.16 16.05
N LEU A 112 -6.53 -27.36 16.64
CA LEU A 112 -5.31 -27.84 17.27
C LEU A 112 -5.57 -28.62 18.57
N ALA A 113 -6.76 -28.50 19.17
CA ALA A 113 -7.08 -29.12 20.46
C ALA A 113 -7.88 -30.44 20.33
N GLY A 114 -8.67 -30.60 19.27
CA GLY A 114 -9.56 -31.76 19.09
C GLY A 114 -9.39 -32.57 17.81
N GLY A 115 -8.49 -32.17 16.90
CA GLY A 115 -8.27 -32.85 15.62
C GLY A 115 -9.41 -32.68 14.59
N GLY A 116 -10.41 -31.82 14.90
CA GLY A 116 -11.47 -31.44 13.97
C GLY A 116 -11.06 -30.32 13.02
N THR A 117 -11.93 -29.98 12.07
CA THR A 117 -11.82 -28.75 11.28
C THR A 117 -13.04 -27.89 11.53
N THR A 118 -12.84 -26.63 11.90
CA THR A 118 -13.92 -25.65 11.94
C THR A 118 -14.00 -24.98 10.58
N SER A 119 -15.19 -25.00 9.97
CA SER A 119 -15.42 -24.31 8.70
C SER A 119 -16.21 -23.03 8.93
N VAL A 120 -15.67 -21.91 8.45
CA VAL A 120 -16.33 -20.60 8.46
C VAL A 120 -16.69 -20.23 7.03
N ALA A 121 -17.98 -20.06 6.75
CA ALA A 121 -18.45 -19.56 5.47
C ALA A 121 -18.50 -18.03 5.49
N LEU A 122 -17.89 -17.41 4.48
CA LEU A 122 -17.91 -15.98 4.25
C LEU A 122 -18.71 -15.65 2.99
N ASN A 123 -19.68 -14.76 3.14
CA ASN A 123 -20.47 -14.18 2.06
C ASN A 123 -19.87 -12.85 1.58
N PRO A 124 -20.33 -12.26 0.46
CA PRO A 124 -19.86 -10.95 0.02
C PRO A 124 -20.02 -9.89 1.12
N GLY A 125 -19.01 -9.04 1.28
CA GLY A 125 -19.01 -8.02 2.34
C GLY A 125 -18.65 -8.55 3.73
N GLN A 126 -18.23 -9.82 3.84
CA GLN A 126 -17.75 -10.42 5.08
C GLN A 126 -16.24 -10.66 5.06
N ALA A 127 -15.65 -10.60 6.24
CA ALA A 127 -14.28 -10.99 6.50
C ALA A 127 -14.19 -11.91 7.72
N SER A 128 -13.11 -12.67 7.77
CA SER A 128 -12.66 -13.39 8.97
C SER A 128 -11.23 -12.94 9.28
N ALA A 129 -11.02 -12.47 10.51
CA ALA A 129 -9.70 -12.17 11.05
C ALA A 129 -9.25 -13.35 11.92
N ASP A 130 -8.05 -13.86 11.66
CA ASP A 130 -7.37 -14.94 12.39
C ASP A 130 -8.12 -16.27 12.46
N GLY A 131 -8.99 -16.53 11.47
CA GLY A 131 -9.89 -17.68 11.50
C GLY A 131 -11.04 -17.51 12.51
N GLY A 132 -11.33 -16.28 12.93
CA GLY A 132 -12.52 -15.97 13.71
C GLY A 132 -13.82 -16.21 12.95
N ALA A 133 -14.95 -16.04 13.65
CA ALA A 133 -16.26 -16.07 13.03
C ALA A 133 -16.38 -15.03 11.90
N ALA A 134 -17.27 -15.29 10.95
CA ALA A 134 -17.61 -14.33 9.89
C ALA A 134 -18.14 -13.02 10.51
N GLN A 135 -17.52 -11.91 10.14
CA GLN A 135 -17.95 -10.57 10.53
C GLN A 135 -18.17 -9.73 9.27
N SER A 136 -19.02 -8.71 9.32
CA SER A 136 -19.04 -7.72 8.24
C SER A 136 -17.69 -7.03 8.16
N ILE A 137 -17.25 -6.72 6.94
CA ILE A 137 -16.00 -5.98 6.74
C ILE A 137 -16.05 -4.63 7.48
N ALA A 138 -17.22 -3.99 7.50
CA ALA A 138 -17.45 -2.76 8.28
C ALA A 138 -17.09 -2.93 9.76
N ASN A 139 -17.55 -4.00 10.41
CA ASN A 139 -17.24 -4.26 11.82
C ASN A 139 -15.74 -4.48 12.07
N VAL A 140 -15.05 -5.15 11.13
CA VAL A 140 -13.59 -5.33 11.21
C VAL A 140 -12.86 -3.99 11.03
N LEU A 141 -13.38 -3.10 10.17
CA LEU A 141 -12.82 -1.77 9.93
C LEU A 141 -13.07 -0.78 11.08
N THR A 142 -14.18 -0.93 11.81
CA THR A 142 -14.49 -0.04 12.95
C THR A 142 -13.42 -0.15 14.03
N THR A 143 -12.68 0.93 14.22
CA THR A 143 -11.72 1.10 15.31
C THR A 143 -12.10 2.34 16.12
N ASN A 144 -11.92 2.29 17.43
CA ASN A 144 -12.14 3.40 18.32
C ASN A 144 -10.98 3.51 19.32
N ALA A 145 -11.00 4.53 20.18
CA ALA A 145 -9.96 4.77 21.17
C ALA A 145 -9.72 3.58 22.13
N ASN A 146 -10.67 2.65 22.23
CA ASN A 146 -10.60 1.47 23.09
C ASN A 146 -10.27 0.17 22.31
N SER A 147 -10.07 0.25 20.99
CA SER A 147 -9.71 -0.91 20.19
C SER A 147 -8.36 -1.47 20.61
N THR A 148 -8.30 -2.78 20.82
CA THR A 148 -7.04 -3.48 21.11
C THR A 148 -6.06 -3.38 19.93
N PRO A 149 -4.74 -3.52 20.15
CA PRO A 149 -3.76 -3.54 19.07
C PRO A 149 -4.07 -4.58 17.98
N ALA A 150 -4.61 -5.74 18.36
CA ALA A 150 -5.02 -6.78 17.42
C ALA A 150 -6.18 -6.33 16.51
N GLN A 151 -7.17 -5.62 17.06
CA GLN A 151 -8.28 -5.07 16.27
C GLN A 151 -7.80 -3.96 15.33
N GLN A 152 -6.89 -3.10 15.78
CA GLN A 152 -6.29 -2.07 14.94
C GLN A 152 -5.48 -2.68 13.78
N GLN A 153 -4.71 -3.74 14.06
CA GLN A 153 -3.98 -4.48 13.04
C GLN A 153 -4.93 -5.16 12.04
N ALA A 154 -6.00 -5.82 12.51
CA ALA A 154 -6.98 -6.45 11.64
C ALA A 154 -7.66 -5.43 10.72
N ALA A 155 -8.04 -4.25 11.25
CA ALA A 155 -8.59 -3.17 10.44
C ALA A 155 -7.58 -2.69 9.39
N ALA A 156 -6.32 -2.43 9.76
CA ALA A 156 -5.28 -1.99 8.83
C ALA A 156 -5.01 -3.02 7.72
N THR A 157 -4.90 -4.29 8.09
CA THR A 157 -4.74 -5.41 7.15
C THR A 157 -5.95 -5.53 6.22
N THR A 158 -7.17 -5.35 6.73
CA THR A 158 -8.41 -5.38 5.94
C THR A 158 -8.46 -4.23 4.93
N ARG A 159 -8.10 -3.01 5.33
CA ARG A 159 -7.99 -1.85 4.43
C ARG A 159 -7.02 -2.11 3.28
N ALA A 160 -5.81 -2.58 3.61
CA ALA A 160 -4.80 -2.89 2.60
C ALA A 160 -5.28 -3.97 1.62
N ALA A 161 -5.95 -5.01 2.12
CA ALA A 161 -6.49 -6.08 1.30
C ALA A 161 -7.61 -5.60 0.36
N LEU A 162 -8.51 -4.71 0.83
CA LEU A 162 -9.55 -4.11 -0.01
C LEU A 162 -8.97 -3.19 -1.08
N GLN A 163 -7.98 -2.36 -0.73
CA GLN A 163 -7.32 -1.48 -1.68
C GLN A 163 -6.61 -2.29 -2.77
N ALA A 164 -5.89 -3.35 -2.39
CA ALA A 164 -5.27 -4.29 -3.33
C ALA A 164 -6.31 -4.93 -4.25
N ALA A 165 -7.44 -5.41 -3.70
CA ALA A 165 -8.53 -5.98 -4.47
C ALA A 165 -9.04 -5.02 -5.56
N ALA A 166 -9.34 -3.78 -5.18
CA ALA A 166 -9.86 -2.77 -6.10
C ALA A 166 -8.85 -2.41 -7.20
N SER A 167 -7.57 -2.21 -6.83
CA SER A 167 -6.47 -1.95 -7.77
C SER A 167 -6.36 -3.07 -8.80
N ILE A 168 -6.32 -4.32 -8.34
CA ILE A 168 -6.10 -5.49 -9.18
C ILE A 168 -7.28 -5.72 -10.11
N VAL A 169 -8.50 -5.68 -9.59
CA VAL A 169 -9.69 -5.92 -10.39
C VAL A 169 -9.83 -4.82 -11.45
N ALA A 170 -9.47 -3.58 -11.14
CA ALA A 170 -9.43 -2.51 -12.12
C ALA A 170 -8.37 -2.76 -13.22
N THR A 171 -7.14 -3.13 -12.85
CA THR A 171 -6.09 -3.50 -13.81
C THR A 171 -6.53 -4.65 -14.71
N LEU A 172 -7.16 -5.68 -14.13
CA LEU A 172 -7.66 -6.82 -14.90
C LEU A 172 -8.84 -6.42 -15.80
N ALA A 173 -9.77 -5.59 -15.34
CA ALA A 173 -10.88 -5.10 -16.16
C ALA A 173 -10.42 -4.24 -17.35
N ALA A 174 -9.22 -3.65 -17.29
CA ALA A 174 -8.62 -2.95 -18.41
C ALA A 174 -8.03 -3.91 -19.48
N ASP A 175 -7.74 -5.16 -19.11
CA ASP A 175 -7.28 -6.20 -20.04
C ASP A 175 -8.48 -7.01 -20.57
N PRO A 176 -8.83 -6.92 -21.86
CA PRO A 176 -9.95 -7.65 -22.45
C PRO A 176 -9.79 -9.18 -22.38
N ASN A 177 -8.58 -9.69 -22.10
CA ASN A 177 -8.28 -11.13 -22.01
C ASN A 177 -8.25 -11.66 -20.56
N SER A 178 -8.54 -10.80 -19.58
CA SER A 178 -8.58 -11.22 -18.18
C SER A 178 -9.82 -12.04 -17.85
N GLY A 179 -10.93 -11.83 -18.57
CA GLY A 179 -12.24 -12.39 -18.22
C GLY A 179 -12.89 -11.68 -17.03
N VAL A 180 -12.27 -10.62 -16.49
CA VAL A 180 -12.85 -9.75 -15.47
C VAL A 180 -13.76 -8.73 -16.13
N THR A 181 -15.03 -8.71 -15.73
CA THR A 181 -16.03 -7.82 -16.32
C THR A 181 -16.18 -6.51 -15.55
N THR A 182 -16.76 -5.49 -16.19
CA THR A 182 -17.10 -4.21 -15.52
C THR A 182 -18.05 -4.42 -14.34
N GLU A 183 -18.94 -5.43 -14.40
CA GLU A 183 -19.81 -5.80 -13.28
C GLU A 183 -19.00 -6.33 -12.09
N THR A 184 -17.93 -7.10 -12.36
CA THR A 184 -17.03 -7.58 -11.30
C THR A 184 -16.30 -6.42 -10.62
N LEU A 185 -15.82 -5.46 -11.41
CA LEU A 185 -15.22 -4.23 -10.90
C LEU A 185 -16.22 -3.43 -10.05
N SER A 186 -17.44 -3.24 -10.56
CA SER A 186 -18.50 -2.52 -9.85
C SER A 186 -18.88 -3.21 -8.53
N ALA A 187 -18.99 -4.54 -8.52
CA ALA A 187 -19.24 -5.31 -7.29
C ALA A 187 -18.11 -5.15 -6.26
N VAL A 188 -16.86 -5.10 -6.73
CA VAL A 188 -15.68 -4.95 -5.86
C VAL A 188 -15.58 -3.57 -5.24
N VAL A 189 -15.68 -2.54 -6.06
CA VAL A 189 -15.69 -1.15 -5.62
C VAL A 189 -16.90 -0.88 -4.74
N GLY A 190 -18.09 -1.37 -5.11
CA GLY A 190 -19.32 -1.20 -4.35
C GLY A 190 -19.24 -1.85 -2.96
N THR A 191 -18.75 -3.09 -2.87
CA THR A 191 -18.59 -3.77 -1.57
C THR A 191 -17.57 -3.06 -0.68
N ALA A 192 -16.43 -2.65 -1.23
CA ALA A 192 -15.41 -1.93 -0.48
C ALA A 192 -15.92 -0.55 -0.02
N SER A 193 -16.64 0.16 -0.89
CA SER A 193 -17.23 1.48 -0.58
C SER A 193 -18.33 1.36 0.47
N GLN A 194 -19.21 0.36 0.38
CA GLN A 194 -20.25 0.14 1.38
C GLN A 194 -19.64 -0.19 2.75
N ALA A 195 -18.63 -1.07 2.79
CA ALA A 195 -17.95 -1.40 4.03
C ALA A 195 -17.26 -0.18 4.67
N ALA A 196 -16.71 0.70 3.84
CA ALA A 196 -16.12 1.96 4.28
C ALA A 196 -17.19 2.94 4.81
N THR A 197 -18.32 3.11 4.12
CA THR A 197 -19.46 3.91 4.61
C THR A 197 -19.97 3.41 5.95
N ASP A 198 -20.24 2.11 6.05
CA ASP A 198 -20.78 1.47 7.25
C ASP A 198 -19.81 1.57 8.45
N SER A 199 -18.51 1.65 8.18
CA SER A 199 -17.48 1.87 9.21
C SER A 199 -17.17 3.34 9.49
N GLY A 200 -17.74 4.28 8.72
CA GLY A 200 -17.44 5.71 8.79
C GLY A 200 -16.07 6.11 8.21
N ASP A 201 -15.41 5.20 7.47
CA ASP A 201 -14.09 5.40 6.89
C ASP A 201 -14.17 6.01 5.48
N ASN A 202 -14.61 7.26 5.41
CA ASN A 202 -14.71 7.98 4.13
C ASN A 202 -13.36 8.08 3.39
N GLY A 203 -12.23 7.99 4.10
CA GLY A 203 -10.91 7.97 3.50
C GLY A 203 -10.66 6.72 2.66
N LEU A 204 -11.15 5.55 3.11
CA LEU A 204 -11.08 4.32 2.35
C LEU A 204 -11.91 4.36 1.07
N VAL A 205 -13.11 4.98 1.08
CA VAL A 205 -13.94 5.11 -0.13
C VAL A 205 -13.20 5.90 -1.22
N SER A 206 -12.70 7.09 -0.86
CA SER A 206 -11.93 7.93 -1.79
C SER A 206 -10.67 7.22 -2.29
N LEU A 207 -9.97 6.50 -1.41
CA LEU A 207 -8.75 5.76 -1.76
C LEU A 207 -9.04 4.61 -2.73
N VAL A 208 -10.09 3.82 -2.48
CA VAL A 208 -10.50 2.70 -3.33
C VAL A 208 -10.93 3.20 -4.71
N ALA A 209 -11.76 4.25 -4.76
CA ALA A 209 -12.21 4.84 -6.01
C ALA A 209 -11.03 5.43 -6.81
N ALA A 210 -10.14 6.18 -6.16
CA ALA A 210 -8.94 6.73 -6.78
C ALA A 210 -8.02 5.63 -7.32
N THR A 211 -7.74 4.59 -6.53
CA THR A 211 -6.86 3.48 -6.91
C THR A 211 -7.44 2.68 -8.08
N ALA A 212 -8.75 2.41 -8.08
CA ALA A 212 -9.41 1.72 -9.17
C ALA A 212 -9.39 2.55 -10.46
N THR A 213 -9.62 3.86 -10.36
CA THR A 213 -9.60 4.73 -11.55
C THR A 213 -8.19 4.90 -12.11
N GLN A 214 -7.18 5.04 -11.27
CA GLN A 214 -5.79 5.08 -11.73
C GLN A 214 -5.42 3.82 -12.52
N ALA A 215 -5.90 2.65 -12.09
CA ALA A 215 -5.66 1.39 -12.77
C ALA A 215 -6.48 1.21 -14.05
N ASN A 216 -7.66 1.83 -14.16
CA ASN A 216 -8.50 1.82 -15.35
C ASN A 216 -9.30 3.13 -15.51
N PRO A 217 -8.71 4.16 -16.14
CA PRO A 217 -9.37 5.46 -16.32
C PRO A 217 -10.66 5.36 -17.14
N ALA A 218 -10.74 4.41 -18.08
CA ALA A 218 -11.94 4.20 -18.90
C ALA A 218 -13.16 3.72 -18.08
N ALA A 219 -12.94 3.16 -16.88
CA ALA A 219 -13.98 2.72 -15.96
C ALA A 219 -14.37 3.78 -14.91
N ALA A 220 -13.79 5.00 -14.96
CA ALA A 220 -13.98 6.03 -13.93
C ALA A 220 -15.45 6.33 -13.61
N GLN A 221 -16.32 6.39 -14.62
CA GLN A 221 -17.76 6.64 -14.42
C GLN A 221 -18.40 5.52 -13.59
N ALA A 222 -18.19 4.26 -13.96
CA ALA A 222 -18.76 3.11 -13.23
C ALA A 222 -18.24 3.04 -11.79
N ILE A 223 -16.96 3.38 -11.57
CA ILE A 223 -16.34 3.45 -10.25
C ILE A 223 -16.99 4.55 -9.41
N VAL A 224 -17.16 5.76 -9.96
CA VAL A 224 -17.82 6.88 -9.29
C VAL A 224 -19.27 6.54 -8.97
N THR A 225 -20.04 5.99 -9.92
CA THR A 225 -21.43 5.56 -9.65
C THR A 225 -21.50 4.58 -8.49
N ALA A 226 -20.67 3.53 -8.49
CA ALA A 226 -20.66 2.54 -7.42
C ALA A 226 -20.27 3.13 -6.06
N ALA A 227 -19.22 3.97 -6.03
CA ALA A 227 -18.73 4.59 -4.81
C ALA A 227 -19.69 5.65 -4.25
N VAL A 228 -20.27 6.51 -5.10
CA VAL A 228 -21.25 7.53 -4.71
C VAL A 228 -22.55 6.89 -4.24
N THR A 229 -23.03 5.85 -4.92
CA THR A 229 -24.24 5.12 -4.48
C THR A 229 -24.05 4.53 -3.08
N ALA A 230 -22.87 3.97 -2.81
CA ALA A 230 -22.53 3.40 -1.51
C ALA A 230 -22.22 4.46 -0.43
N ALA A 231 -21.72 5.63 -0.82
CA ALA A 231 -21.29 6.70 0.09
C ALA A 231 -21.76 8.11 -0.37
N PRO A 232 -23.06 8.40 -0.40
CA PRO A 232 -23.56 9.68 -0.92
C PRO A 232 -23.01 10.91 -0.19
N ALA A 233 -22.79 10.80 1.13
CA ALA A 233 -22.21 11.88 1.94
C ALA A 233 -20.75 12.21 1.59
N ALA A 234 -20.03 11.28 0.96
CA ALA A 234 -18.65 11.47 0.52
C ALA A 234 -18.54 11.82 -0.98
N ALA A 235 -19.67 12.01 -1.69
CA ALA A 235 -19.70 12.13 -3.14
C ALA A 235 -18.75 13.21 -3.69
N THR A 236 -18.74 14.41 -3.11
CA THR A 236 -17.83 15.49 -3.54
C THR A 236 -16.36 15.10 -3.43
N ASN A 237 -15.97 14.47 -2.31
CA ASN A 237 -14.59 14.03 -2.08
C ASN A 237 -14.20 12.87 -3.00
N ILE A 238 -15.14 11.96 -3.28
CA ILE A 238 -14.96 10.86 -4.23
C ILE A 238 -14.71 11.43 -5.63
N VAL A 239 -15.60 12.30 -6.12
CA VAL A 239 -15.49 12.90 -7.45
C VAL A 239 -14.20 13.71 -7.55
N ALA A 240 -13.85 14.55 -6.58
CA ALA A 240 -12.59 15.29 -6.58
C ALA A 240 -11.35 14.37 -6.63
N SER A 241 -11.31 13.32 -5.81
CA SER A 241 -10.19 12.38 -5.79
C SER A 241 -10.06 11.62 -7.11
N VAL A 242 -11.19 11.18 -7.68
CA VAL A 242 -11.20 10.46 -8.96
C VAL A 242 -10.83 11.39 -10.11
N THR A 243 -11.37 12.61 -10.16
CA THR A 243 -10.99 13.62 -11.17
C THR A 243 -9.49 13.88 -11.13
N GLN A 244 -8.90 14.08 -9.94
CA GLN A 244 -7.45 14.25 -9.80
C GLN A 244 -6.69 13.07 -10.43
N GLN A 245 -7.10 11.83 -10.14
CA GLN A 245 -6.43 10.64 -10.68
C GLN A 245 -6.58 10.48 -12.20
N VAL A 246 -7.75 10.78 -12.77
CA VAL A 246 -7.93 10.76 -14.23
C VAL A 246 -7.02 11.81 -14.89
N VAL A 247 -6.98 13.02 -14.33
CA VAL A 247 -6.14 14.10 -14.85
C VAL A 247 -4.66 13.74 -14.78
N GLU A 248 -4.21 13.14 -13.68
CA GLU A 248 -2.84 12.66 -13.52
C GLU A 248 -2.49 11.53 -14.51
N ALA A 249 -3.42 10.61 -14.76
CA ALA A 249 -3.21 9.48 -15.66
C ALA A 249 -3.18 9.89 -17.16
N ASP A 250 -4.05 10.81 -17.57
CA ASP A 250 -4.13 11.31 -18.96
C ASP A 250 -3.08 12.39 -19.28
N GLY A 251 -2.42 12.94 -18.25
CA GLY A 251 -1.37 13.94 -18.38
C GLY A 251 -1.88 15.27 -18.96
N ALA A 252 -1.04 15.96 -19.74
CA ALA A 252 -1.32 17.31 -20.26
C ALA A 252 -2.54 17.41 -21.21
N ASN A 253 -3.15 16.28 -21.59
CA ASN A 253 -4.32 16.23 -22.46
C ASN A 253 -5.65 16.16 -21.70
N ALA A 254 -5.64 15.91 -20.38
CA ALA A 254 -6.87 15.89 -19.60
C ALA A 254 -7.39 17.30 -19.36
N ASN A 255 -8.59 17.58 -19.89
CA ASN A 255 -9.35 18.75 -19.48
C ASN A 255 -10.01 18.47 -18.13
N ALA A 256 -9.31 18.81 -17.04
CA ALA A 256 -9.78 18.61 -15.67
C ALA A 256 -11.20 19.13 -15.42
N ALA A 257 -11.57 20.27 -16.02
CA ALA A 257 -12.91 20.83 -15.89
C ALA A 257 -13.97 19.97 -16.59
N GLN A 258 -13.67 19.41 -17.77
CA GLN A 258 -14.58 18.49 -18.46
C GLN A 258 -14.73 17.19 -17.69
N THR A 259 -13.62 16.59 -17.24
CA THR A 259 -13.64 15.38 -16.41
C THR A 259 -14.41 15.60 -15.11
N ALA A 260 -14.20 16.73 -14.43
CA ALA A 260 -14.96 17.11 -13.24
C ALA A 260 -16.45 17.22 -13.55
N SER A 261 -16.82 17.85 -14.68
CA SER A 261 -18.20 17.98 -15.13
C SER A 261 -18.86 16.63 -15.37
N ASP A 262 -18.22 15.76 -16.15
CA ASP A 262 -18.78 14.45 -16.54
C ASP A 262 -18.96 13.54 -15.32
N LEU A 263 -17.97 13.50 -14.42
CA LEU A 263 -18.04 12.69 -13.19
C LEU A 263 -19.02 13.28 -12.17
N SER A 264 -19.15 14.61 -12.08
CA SER A 264 -20.16 15.25 -11.23
C SER A 264 -21.58 14.96 -11.72
N ALA A 265 -21.81 15.00 -13.05
CA ALA A 265 -23.08 14.61 -13.64
C ALA A 265 -23.41 13.14 -13.31
N THR A 266 -22.43 12.24 -13.51
CA THR A 266 -22.56 10.82 -13.16
C THR A 266 -22.90 10.60 -11.68
N ALA A 267 -22.26 11.34 -10.77
CA ALA A 267 -22.55 11.27 -9.34
C ALA A 267 -23.97 11.78 -9.00
N ASN A 268 -24.41 12.85 -9.65
CA ASN A 268 -25.76 13.40 -9.48
C ASN A 268 -26.85 12.47 -10.06
N GLU A 269 -26.56 11.72 -11.13
CA GLU A 269 -27.45 10.69 -11.66
C GLU A 269 -27.58 9.48 -10.73
N ALA A 270 -26.54 9.17 -9.94
CA ALA A 270 -26.58 8.14 -8.90
C ALA A 270 -27.39 8.56 -7.65
N SER A 271 -27.81 9.83 -7.58
CA SER A 271 -28.65 10.35 -6.50
C SER A 271 -29.99 9.62 -6.44
N THR A 272 -30.43 9.26 -5.23
CA THR A 272 -31.79 8.75 -5.00
C THR A 272 -32.62 9.78 -4.24
N ALA A 273 -33.95 9.62 -4.24
CA ALA A 273 -34.83 10.52 -3.49
C ALA A 273 -34.56 10.49 -1.97
N ASP A 274 -34.13 9.34 -1.45
CA ASP A 274 -33.83 9.14 -0.03
C ASP A 274 -32.42 9.62 0.34
N ASN A 275 -31.53 9.82 -0.64
CA ASN A 275 -30.18 10.28 -0.40
C ASN A 275 -29.72 11.23 -1.52
N PRO A 276 -30.11 12.53 -1.45
CA PRO A 276 -29.82 13.48 -2.50
C PRO A 276 -28.32 13.78 -2.57
N VAL A 277 -27.74 13.59 -3.75
CA VAL A 277 -26.36 13.97 -4.08
C VAL A 277 -26.38 15.24 -4.92
N ASN A 278 -25.56 16.22 -4.52
CA ASN A 278 -25.35 17.44 -5.30
C ASN A 278 -23.86 17.76 -5.34
N VAL A 279 -23.17 17.22 -6.36
CA VAL A 279 -21.78 17.51 -6.65
C VAL A 279 -21.72 18.63 -7.68
N ASN A 280 -21.12 19.75 -7.29
CA ASN A 280 -20.85 20.89 -8.15
C ASN A 280 -19.47 20.74 -8.81
N ALA A 281 -19.44 20.71 -10.14
CA ALA A 281 -18.22 20.53 -10.92
C ALA A 281 -17.17 21.63 -10.68
N ASN A 282 -17.58 22.86 -10.34
CA ASN A 282 -16.65 23.93 -10.02
C ASN A 282 -15.94 23.68 -8.68
N ASP A 283 -16.67 23.17 -7.69
CA ASP A 283 -16.10 22.85 -6.37
C ASP A 283 -15.10 21.70 -6.50
N VAL A 284 -15.42 20.70 -7.34
CA VAL A 284 -14.51 19.61 -7.72
C VAL A 284 -13.26 20.15 -8.42
N THR A 285 -13.44 21.00 -9.44
CA THR A 285 -12.31 21.55 -10.22
C THR A 285 -11.39 22.39 -9.34
N ASN A 286 -11.93 23.17 -8.40
CA ASN A 286 -11.14 23.95 -7.45
C ASN A 286 -10.42 23.08 -6.40
N ALA A 287 -10.97 21.91 -6.08
CA ALA A 287 -10.37 20.96 -5.16
C ALA A 287 -9.25 20.12 -5.81
N VAL A 288 -9.28 19.95 -7.13
CA VAL A 288 -8.20 19.35 -7.93
C VAL A 288 -7.05 20.34 -7.95
N ALA A 289 -6.02 20.11 -7.13
CA ALA A 289 -4.86 20.99 -7.08
C ALA A 289 -4.18 20.96 -8.46
N PRO A 290 -3.88 22.12 -9.07
CA PRO A 290 -3.06 22.13 -10.27
C PRO A 290 -1.69 21.54 -9.87
N THR A 291 -1.42 20.30 -10.28
CA THR A 291 -0.08 19.76 -10.23
C THR A 291 0.73 20.66 -11.14
N ALA A 292 1.58 21.51 -10.55
CA ALA A 292 2.53 22.29 -11.32
C ALA A 292 3.21 21.32 -12.29
N PRO A 293 3.21 21.60 -13.60
CA PRO A 293 3.76 20.67 -14.57
C PRO A 293 5.17 20.33 -14.10
N ASN A 294 5.42 19.05 -13.83
CA ASN A 294 6.76 18.51 -13.57
C ASN A 294 7.55 18.60 -14.89
N THR A 295 7.83 19.83 -15.31
CA THR A 295 8.87 20.10 -16.28
C THR A 295 10.14 19.85 -15.48
N PRO A 296 10.95 18.84 -15.79
CA PRO A 296 12.27 18.74 -15.20
C PRO A 296 12.97 20.05 -15.55
N THR A 297 13.12 20.92 -14.56
CA THR A 297 14.05 22.04 -14.66
C THR A 297 15.39 21.38 -14.82
N ILE A 298 15.87 21.30 -16.07
CA ILE A 298 17.29 21.11 -16.33
C ILE A 298 17.94 22.22 -15.51
N PRO A 299 18.73 21.89 -14.47
CA PRO A 299 19.41 22.93 -13.73
C PRO A 299 20.23 23.69 -14.78
N THR A 300 19.89 24.96 -14.98
CA THR A 300 20.70 25.86 -15.78
C THR A 300 22.04 25.87 -15.06
N ILE A 301 23.02 25.13 -15.60
CA ILE A 301 24.38 25.18 -15.10
C ILE A 301 24.77 26.66 -15.26
N PRO A 302 25.01 27.40 -14.17
CA PRO A 302 25.49 28.75 -14.30
C PRO A 302 26.81 28.66 -15.06
N THR A 303 26.94 29.43 -16.14
CA THR A 303 28.19 29.58 -16.88
C THR A 303 29.29 29.86 -15.86
N GLU A 304 30.18 28.89 -15.65
CA GLU A 304 31.29 29.03 -14.71
C GLU A 304 32.11 30.25 -15.13
N THR A 305 32.21 31.22 -14.22
CA THR A 305 33.28 32.21 -14.28
C THR A 305 34.49 31.50 -13.72
N GLU A 306 35.38 31.00 -14.58
CA GLU A 306 36.68 30.47 -14.17
C GLU A 306 37.37 31.51 -13.28
N THR A 307 37.47 31.19 -11.99
CA THR A 307 38.29 31.95 -11.06
C THR A 307 39.52 31.10 -10.83
N GLU A 308 40.60 31.43 -11.54
CA GLU A 308 41.91 30.83 -11.34
C GLU A 308 42.40 31.23 -9.94
N VAL A 309 42.55 30.25 -9.05
CA VAL A 309 43.15 30.45 -7.72
C VAL A 309 44.60 30.01 -7.80
N GLU A 310 45.49 30.97 -7.95
CA GLU A 310 46.93 30.77 -7.81
C GLU A 310 47.26 30.60 -6.32
N VAL A 311 47.76 29.42 -5.95
CA VAL A 311 48.19 29.12 -4.57
C VAL A 311 49.68 29.42 -4.46
N GLU A 312 50.00 30.58 -3.90
CA GLU A 312 51.36 30.96 -3.57
C GLU A 312 51.67 30.47 -2.13
N ASN A 313 52.61 29.52 -2.01
CA ASN A 313 53.28 29.02 -0.79
C ASN A 313 52.69 27.73 -0.12
N PRO A 314 53.48 26.61 -0.02
CA PRO A 314 52.98 25.31 0.43
C PRO A 314 52.88 25.11 1.96
N ASN A 315 52.95 26.17 2.77
CA ASN A 315 52.96 26.06 4.24
C ASN A 315 51.75 26.68 4.96
N ASP A 316 50.75 27.19 4.24
CA ASP A 316 49.54 27.73 4.86
C ASP A 316 48.37 26.73 4.84
N ASN A 317 47.65 26.67 5.96
CA ASN A 317 46.42 25.90 6.09
C ASN A 317 45.36 26.45 5.12
N VAL A 318 44.91 25.61 4.20
CA VAL A 318 43.80 25.92 3.29
C VAL A 318 42.51 26.04 4.12
N VAL A 319 42.00 27.26 4.25
CA VAL A 319 40.66 27.51 4.79
C VAL A 319 39.68 27.52 3.63
N LEU A 320 38.94 26.42 3.45
CA LEU A 320 37.80 26.38 2.55
C LEU A 320 36.67 27.23 3.14
N ARG A 321 36.40 28.39 2.53
CA ARG A 321 35.16 29.14 2.77
C ARG A 321 34.05 28.54 1.92
N ILE A 322 33.07 27.93 2.58
CA ILE A 322 31.83 27.47 1.96
C ILE A 322 30.86 28.65 2.04
N ASP A 323 30.59 29.30 0.92
CA ASP A 323 29.78 30.53 0.84
C ASP A 323 28.26 30.29 0.82
N THR A 324 27.81 29.07 1.13
CA THR A 324 26.39 28.81 1.39
C THR A 324 26.22 28.07 2.71
N SER A 325 25.59 28.75 3.66
CA SER A 325 25.21 28.22 4.96
C SER A 325 24.22 27.06 4.79
N PHE A 326 24.57 25.88 5.29
CA PHE A 326 23.61 24.83 5.61
C PHE A 326 23.60 24.60 7.13
N THR A 327 22.40 24.53 7.70
CA THR A 327 22.20 24.28 9.13
C THR A 327 21.65 22.86 9.29
N ILE A 328 22.35 21.99 10.03
CA ILE A 328 21.78 20.72 10.49
C ILE A 328 21.28 20.96 11.91
N GLN A 329 19.98 21.21 12.06
CA GLN A 329 19.32 21.22 13.36
C GLN A 329 18.78 19.81 13.65
N LEU A 330 19.37 19.14 14.64
CA LEU A 330 18.76 17.95 15.24
C LEU A 330 18.21 18.34 16.60
N SER A 331 16.89 18.29 16.70
CA SER A 331 16.14 18.59 17.90
C SER A 331 16.19 17.39 18.85
N GLY A 332 17.02 17.47 19.90
CA GLY A 332 17.18 16.42 20.91
C GLY A 332 18.62 15.93 21.13
N GLY A 333 19.52 16.87 21.42
CA GLY A 333 20.81 16.69 22.10
C GLY A 333 21.53 15.34 21.98
N ARG A 334 22.32 15.15 20.92
CA ARG A 334 23.66 14.53 21.01
C ARG A 334 24.58 15.21 19.99
N LEU A 335 25.71 15.73 20.46
CA LEU A 335 26.77 16.26 19.60
C LEU A 335 27.55 15.05 19.06
N VAL A 336 27.53 14.86 17.74
CA VAL A 336 28.50 13.98 17.07
C VAL A 336 29.48 14.93 16.39
N ALA A 337 30.67 15.08 16.98
CA ALA A 337 31.77 15.70 16.26
C ALA A 337 32.21 14.71 15.18
N VAL A 338 31.99 15.07 13.91
CA VAL A 338 32.54 14.34 12.77
C VAL A 338 33.79 15.11 12.33
N THR A 339 34.95 14.58 12.68
CA THR A 339 36.22 15.10 12.15
C THR A 339 36.54 14.32 10.89
N LEU A 340 36.51 14.99 9.74
CA LEU A 340 36.99 14.46 8.48
C LEU A 340 38.49 14.74 8.41
N ASN A 341 39.31 13.69 8.50
CA ASN A 341 40.75 13.84 8.40
C ASN A 341 41.16 13.65 6.93
N SER A 342 41.56 14.74 6.26
CA SER A 342 41.79 14.72 4.81
C SER A 342 43.03 13.92 4.39
N VAL A 343 43.87 13.51 5.34
CA VAL A 343 45.13 12.81 5.03
C VAL A 343 44.88 11.32 4.75
N ASP A 344 43.87 10.72 5.38
CA ASP A 344 43.71 9.25 5.39
C ASP A 344 42.32 8.77 4.93
N ASN A 345 41.42 9.69 4.54
CA ASN A 345 40.06 9.40 4.09
C ASN A 345 39.24 8.52 5.05
N THR A 346 39.49 8.64 6.36
CA THR A 346 38.76 7.92 7.41
C THR A 346 37.81 8.84 8.17
N VAL A 347 36.63 8.32 8.50
CA VAL A 347 35.63 9.00 9.32
C VAL A 347 35.70 8.41 10.72
N THR A 348 36.06 9.22 11.71
CA THR A 348 36.04 8.79 13.12
C THR A 348 34.92 9.51 13.86
N THR A 349 33.99 8.75 14.44
CA THR A 349 32.91 9.26 15.28
C THR A 349 33.20 8.91 16.74
N GLN A 350 33.23 9.91 17.62
CA GLN A 350 33.39 9.73 19.06
C GLN A 350 32.11 10.17 19.78
N LEU A 351 31.55 9.27 20.61
CA LEU A 351 30.31 9.50 21.34
C LEU A 351 30.62 9.88 22.80
N VAL A 352 30.18 11.05 23.23
CA VAL A 352 30.21 11.47 24.65
C VAL A 352 28.78 11.75 25.08
N THR A 353 28.30 11.16 26.18
CA THR A 353 26.96 11.47 26.69
C THR A 353 26.75 11.37 28.18
N THR A 354 25.92 12.30 28.68
CA THR A 354 24.74 12.08 29.54
C THR A 354 23.84 13.33 29.54
N ALA A 355 22.55 13.24 29.17
CA ALA A 355 21.44 14.07 29.69
C ALA A 355 20.07 13.62 29.15
N GLN A 356 19.01 13.73 29.98
CA GLN A 356 17.59 13.52 29.67
C GLN A 356 16.81 14.86 29.80
N GLY A 357 15.88 15.16 28.88
CA GLY A 357 14.96 16.31 28.96
C GLY A 357 14.12 16.57 27.68
N PRO A 358 13.03 17.38 27.76
CA PRO A 358 12.07 17.61 26.67
C PRO A 358 12.61 18.51 25.55
N VAL A 359 12.04 18.36 24.35
CA VAL A 359 12.54 18.90 23.08
C VAL A 359 11.46 19.77 22.41
N THR A 360 11.83 20.93 21.87
CA THR A 360 10.91 21.88 21.20
C THR A 360 11.42 22.21 19.80
N ALA A 361 10.52 22.26 18.80
CA ALA A 361 10.84 22.64 17.43
C ALA A 361 10.18 23.98 17.04
N GLN A 362 10.84 24.74 16.19
CA GLN A 362 10.31 25.95 15.55
C GLN A 362 10.46 25.83 14.03
N VAL A 363 9.40 26.21 13.32
CA VAL A 363 9.40 26.34 11.85
C VAL A 363 9.58 27.83 11.53
N GLY A 364 10.29 28.13 10.44
CA GLY A 364 10.69 29.48 10.03
C GLY A 364 9.56 30.45 9.68
N ASP A 365 8.29 30.08 9.90
CA ASP A 365 7.12 30.95 9.76
C ASP A 365 6.61 31.49 11.11
N GLY A 366 7.26 31.14 12.23
CA GLY A 366 6.93 31.65 13.56
C GLY A 366 5.91 30.82 14.34
N THR A 367 5.47 29.68 13.82
CA THR A 367 4.55 28.78 14.54
C THR A 367 5.31 27.67 15.27
N SER A 368 5.02 27.46 16.57
CA SER A 368 5.62 26.39 17.38
C SER A 368 4.55 25.40 17.85
N THR A 369 4.83 24.11 17.72
CA THR A 369 4.04 23.02 18.29
C THR A 369 4.94 22.10 19.11
N ALA A 370 4.46 21.71 20.29
CA ALA A 370 5.19 20.84 21.21
C ALA A 370 4.63 19.40 21.14
N PHE A 371 5.50 18.40 21.20
CA PHE A 371 5.07 17.01 21.34
C PHE A 371 5.98 16.23 22.30
N THR A 372 5.43 15.20 22.94
CA THR A 372 6.11 14.38 23.97
C THR A 372 6.36 12.96 23.44
N VAL A 373 7.60 12.46 23.57
CA VAL A 373 7.98 11.11 23.14
C VAL A 373 8.00 10.15 24.34
N PRO A 374 7.34 8.97 24.28
CA PRO A 374 7.34 7.99 25.37
C PRO A 374 8.65 7.18 25.45
N ALA A 375 8.97 6.72 26.66
CA ALA A 375 10.31 6.32 27.12
C ALA A 375 10.85 4.95 26.65
N SER A 376 10.24 4.24 25.70
CA SER A 376 10.54 2.82 25.45
C SER A 376 11.25 2.54 24.12
N VAL A 377 12.48 3.00 23.92
CA VAL A 377 13.41 2.45 22.91
C VAL A 377 14.88 2.59 23.37
N ALA A 378 15.51 1.47 23.74
CA ALA A 378 16.93 1.32 24.11
C ALA A 378 17.30 -0.17 23.84
N THR A 379 18.43 -0.66 23.32
CA THR A 379 19.74 -0.19 22.82
C THR A 379 20.43 -1.43 22.21
N THR A 380 21.24 -1.34 21.14
CA THR A 380 22.26 -2.36 20.79
C THR A 380 23.53 -1.68 20.23
N LEU A 381 24.71 -2.00 20.77
CA LEU A 381 26.02 -1.43 20.39
C LEU A 381 26.93 -2.51 19.78
N VAL A 382 27.60 -2.22 18.66
CA VAL A 382 28.63 -3.09 18.04
C VAL A 382 30.03 -2.49 18.21
N LYS A 383 30.99 -3.33 18.59
CA LYS A 383 32.38 -3.03 18.94
C LYS A 383 33.29 -3.37 17.74
N LEU A 384 34.02 -2.40 17.17
CA LEU A 384 35.04 -2.66 16.13
C LEU A 384 36.45 -2.51 16.72
N LEU A 385 37.28 -3.53 16.49
CA LEU A 385 38.69 -3.65 16.92
C LEU A 385 39.64 -2.83 16.03
N THR A 386 40.68 -2.28 16.64
CA THR A 386 41.79 -1.48 16.06
C THR A 386 42.77 -2.27 15.19
N PRO A 387 43.51 -1.62 14.26
CA PRO A 387 44.52 -2.27 13.43
C PRO A 387 45.87 -2.43 14.17
N ARG A 388 46.51 -3.60 13.97
CA ARG A 388 47.86 -3.93 14.47
C ARG A 388 48.95 -3.25 13.64
N SER A 389 49.92 -2.66 14.33
CA SER A 389 51.18 -2.09 13.84
C SER A 389 52.08 -3.11 13.13
N SER A 390 52.64 -2.72 11.98
CA SER A 390 53.66 -3.44 11.21
C SER A 390 55.02 -3.53 11.94
N PRO A 391 55.78 -4.64 11.84
CA PRO A 391 57.15 -4.69 12.34
C PRO A 391 58.19 -4.25 11.28
N ARG A 392 59.21 -3.54 11.77
CA ARG A 392 60.36 -3.02 11.02
C ARG A 392 61.29 -4.15 10.55
N PHE A 393 61.78 -4.02 9.32
CA PHE A 393 62.95 -4.71 8.79
C PHE A 393 64.21 -4.37 9.62
N ARG A 394 65.00 -5.40 9.99
CA ARG A 394 66.44 -5.26 10.24
C ARG A 394 67.18 -6.35 9.48
N ARG A 395 68.10 -5.91 8.60
CA ARG A 395 69.12 -6.73 7.96
C ARG A 395 70.12 -7.26 9.01
N ARG A 396 70.50 -8.53 8.89
CA ARG A 396 71.89 -8.97 8.71
C ARG A 396 71.90 -10.31 8.01
#